data_AF-G8T9R7-F1
#
_entry.id   AF-G8T9R7-F1
#
_cell.length_a   1.000
_cell.length_b   1.000
_cell.length_c   1.000
_cell.angle_alpha   90.00
_cell.angle_beta   90.00
_cell.angle_gamma   90.00
#
_symmetry.space_group_name_H-M   'P 1'
#
loop_
_entity.id
_entity.type
_entity.pdbx_description
1 polymer ?
#
loop_
_entity_poly.entity_id
_entity_poly.type
_entity_poly.pdbx_seq_one_letter_code
_entity_poly.pdbx_strand_id
1 'polypeptide(L)' 'MDKLTPQKVQEMLRQRGTIVTLEQATAILNFIRKLATIAISNYLQK' A
#
# COMPACT_ATOMS: atom_id res chain seq x y z
N MET A 1 8.82 -9.05 -9.13
CA MET A 1 7.67 -8.31 -8.59
C MET A 1 8.01 -6.83 -8.59
N ASP A 2 7.41 -6.05 -9.48
CA ASP A 2 7.50 -4.59 -9.42
C ASP A 2 7.01 -4.10 -8.06
N LYS A 3 7.89 -3.46 -7.28
CA LYS A 3 7.53 -2.88 -5.99
C LYS A 3 6.58 -1.72 -6.24
N LEU A 4 5.40 -1.76 -5.63
CA LEU A 4 4.47 -0.63 -5.66
C LEU A 4 5.13 0.60 -5.02
N THR A 5 5.18 1.72 -5.73
CA THR A 5 5.73 2.99 -5.25
C THR A 5 4.62 3.94 -4.79
N PRO A 6 4.92 4.92 -3.92
CA PRO A 6 3.94 5.94 -3.54
C PRO A 6 3.32 6.68 -4.73
N GLN A 7 4.10 7.01 -5.76
CA GLN A 7 3.58 7.66 -6.97
C GLN A 7 2.55 6.78 -7.68
N LYS A 8 2.82 5.48 -7.79
CA LYS A 8 1.89 4.53 -8.43
C LYS A 8 0.61 4.35 -7.62
N VAL A 9 0.72 4.34 -6.28
CA VAL A 9 -0.46 4.31 -5.39
C VAL A 9 -1.31 5.57 -5.57
N GLN A 10 -0.68 6.74 -5.61
CA GLN A 10 -1.37 8.01 -5.82
C GLN A 10 -2.11 8.02 -7.16
N GLU A 11 -1.46 7.56 -8.24
CA GLU A 11 -2.08 7.48 -9.57
C GLU A 11 -3.28 6.50 -9.58
N MET A 12 -3.12 5.31 -8.98
CA MET A 12 -4.19 4.31 -8.89
C MET A 12 -5.40 4.84 -8.10
N LEU A 13 -5.18 5.54 -6.99
CA LEU A 13 -6.24 6.14 -6.19
C LEU A 13 -6.94 7.26 -6.97
N ARG A 14 -6.16 8.09 -7.68
CA ARG A 14 -6.71 9.15 -8.54
C ARG A 14 -7.58 8.60 -9.66
N GLN A 15 -7.17 7.51 -10.31
CA GLN A 15 -7.96 6.84 -11.35
C GLN A 15 -9.31 6.31 -10.81
N ARG A 16 -9.40 6.06 -9.50
CA ARG A 16 -10.63 5.63 -8.81
C ARG A 16 -11.44 6.78 -8.21
N GLY A 17 -11.05 8.04 -8.48
CA GLY A 17 -11.73 9.23 -7.98
C GLY A 17 -11.28 9.67 -6.58
N THR A 18 -10.26 9.05 -5.99
CA THR A 18 -9.71 9.45 -4.69
C THR A 18 -8.42 10.24 -4.89
N ILE A 19 -8.49 11.55 -4.67
CA ILE A 19 -7.33 12.44 -4.75
C ILE A 19 -6.61 12.41 -3.41
N VAL A 20 -5.35 11.98 -3.40
CA VAL A 20 -4.49 11.98 -2.21
C VAL A 20 -3.16 12.65 -2.51
N THR A 21 -2.51 13.19 -1.48
CA THR A 21 -1.13 13.67 -1.58
C THR A 21 -0.15 12.51 -1.67
N LEU A 22 1.09 12.77 -2.10
CA LEU A 22 2.14 11.75 -2.12
C LEU A 22 2.46 11.22 -0.71
N GLU A 23 2.36 12.08 0.31
CA GLU A 23 2.54 11.70 1.71
C GLU A 23 1.43 10.74 2.17
N GLN A 24 0.17 11.05 1.85
CA GLN A 24 -0.96 10.17 2.14
C GLN A 24 -0.84 8.82 1.41
N ALA A 25 -0.44 8.83 0.13
CA ALA A 25 -0.19 7.60 -0.63
C ALA A 25 0.95 6.76 0.00
N THR A 26 1.98 7.42 0.53
CA THR A 26 3.07 6.77 1.28
C THR A 26 2.56 6.12 2.57
N ALA A 27 1.73 6.84 3.33
CA ALA A 27 1.13 6.32 4.55
C ALA A 27 0.23 5.10 4.29
N ILE A 28 -0.63 5.17 3.27
CA ILE A 28 -1.50 4.07 2.84
C ILE A 28 -0.67 2.85 2.44
N LEU A 29 0.36 3.04 1.61
CA LEU A 29 1.23 1.97 1.17
C LEU A 29 1.94 1.27 2.34
N ASN A 30 2.45 2.06 3.28
CA ASN A 30 3.12 1.52 4.47
C ASN A 30 2.15 0.77 5.38
N PHE A 31 0.92 1.25 5.51
CA PHE A 31 -0.12 0.55 6.27
C PHE A 31 -0.45 -0.82 5.66
N ILE A 32 -0.68 -0.89 4.34
CA ILE A 32 -0.98 -2.15 3.64
C ILE A 32 0.20 -3.13 3.76
N ARG A 33 1.45 -2.65 3.67
CA ARG A 33 2.64 -3.49 3.86
C ARG A 33 2.70 -4.11 5.26
N LYS A 34 2.39 -3.34 6.30
CA LYS A 34 2.31 -3.87 7.67
C LYS A 34 1.26 -4.97 7.78
N LEU A 35 0.07 -4.76 7.22
CA LEU A 35 -0.98 -5.79 7.20
C LEU A 35 -0.56 -7.04 6.45
N ALA A 36 0.08 -6.90 5.28
CA ALA A 36 0.59 -8.02 4.52
C ALA A 36 1.66 -8.82 5.29
N THR A 37 2.59 -8.13 5.95
CA THR A 37 3.59 -8.78 6.82
C THR A 37 2.92 -9.55 7.95
N ILE A 38 1.94 -8.96 8.65
CA ILE A 38 1.21 -9.63 9.73
C ILE A 38 0.47 -10.87 9.19
N ALA A 39 -0.22 -10.74 8.05
CA ALA A 39 -0.95 -11.86 7.44
C ALA A 39 -0.01 -13.01 7.06
N ILE A 40 1.15 -12.71 6.47
CA ILE A 40 2.17 -13.71 6.12
C ILE A 40 2.75 -14.34 7.38
N SER A 41 3.13 -13.56 8.38
CA SER A 41 3.65 -14.08 9.65
C SER A 41 2.64 -15.02 10.32
N ASN A 42 1.37 -14.63 10.39
CA ASN A 42 0.31 -15.48 10.95
C ASN A 42 0.09 -16.77 10.14
N TYR A 43 0.22 -16.70 8.81
CA TYR A 43 0.13 -17.88 7.95
C TYR A 43 1.29 -18.85 8.17
N LEU A 44 2.51 -18.33 8.35
CA LEU A 44 3.74 -19.12 8.54
C LEU A 44 3.92 -19.67 9.97
N GLN A 45 3.24 -19.10 10.97
CA GLN A 45 3.24 -19.61 12.34
C GLN A 45 2.19 -20.71 12.59
N LYS A 46 1.40 -21.07 11.56
CA LYS A 46 0.59 -22.30 11.53
C LYS A 46 1.35 -23.42 10.82
#